data_AF-T0Y3L2-F1
#
_entry.id   AF-T0Y3L2-F1
#
_cell.length_a   1.000
_cell.length_b   1.000
_cell.length_c   1.000
_cell.angle_alpha   90.00
_cell.angle_beta   90.00
_cell.angle_gamma   90.00
#
_symmetry.space_group_name_H-M   'P 1'
#
loop_
_entity.id
_entity.type
_entity.pdbx_description
1 polymer ?
#
loop_
_entity_poly.entity_id
_entity_poly.type
_entity_poly.pdbx_seq_one_letter_code
_entity_poly.pdbx_strand_id
1 'polypeptide(L)'
;MRLFTSVLLAEWSAQDIVERLASDGVEVETDVADAKLRQLAAWGNLLPSPREVRVTSIAEYHRQAARYQLSKLGTAVQRDVDAVLAATEGAREVSRELLGLVARGLADLADLAANGSERIEPAEAAERVSTLFLQFGDFAASISDFYAYVGAVVSRFDLDSDEFNGFKGLLLDYLETVVGEVALYTPAVEVALSRLWPNLPLLLGVLDE
;
A
#
# COMPACT_ATOMS: atom_id res chain seq x y z
N MET A 1 -11.38 -0.70 -11.03
CA MET A 1 -12.10 -1.65 -10.16
C MET A 1 -12.61 -0.99 -8.86
N ARG A 2 -12.55 0.35 -8.72
CA ARG A 2 -13.01 1.10 -7.53
C ARG A 2 -14.43 0.77 -7.05
N LEU A 3 -15.35 0.43 -7.96
CA LEU A 3 -16.73 0.03 -7.61
C LEU A 3 -16.81 -1.24 -6.74
N PHE A 4 -15.80 -2.10 -6.78
CA PHE A 4 -15.72 -3.30 -5.94
C PHE A 4 -15.03 -3.03 -4.59
N THR A 5 -14.23 -1.96 -4.48
CA THR A 5 -13.54 -1.57 -3.23
C THR A 5 -14.33 -0.56 -2.41
N SER A 6 -15.34 0.10 -2.99
CA SER A 6 -16.15 1.12 -2.31
C SER A 6 -17.19 0.54 -1.35
N VAL A 7 -17.48 -0.76 -1.42
CA VAL A 7 -18.48 -1.43 -0.58
C VAL A 7 -17.90 -2.74 -0.06
N LEU A 8 -18.07 -3.00 1.24
CA LEU A 8 -17.64 -4.25 1.86
C LEU A 8 -18.45 -5.43 1.27
N LEU A 9 -17.76 -6.50 0.83
CA LEU A 9 -18.35 -7.68 0.20
C LEU A 9 -19.17 -7.36 -1.08
N ALA A 10 -18.72 -6.40 -1.88
CA ALA A 10 -19.41 -6.04 -3.12
C ALA A 10 -19.48 -7.21 -4.11
N GLU A 11 -20.69 -7.52 -4.57
CA GLU A 11 -20.97 -8.55 -5.57
C GLU A 11 -21.75 -7.94 -6.73
N TRP A 12 -21.08 -7.68 -7.85
CA TRP A 12 -21.68 -6.96 -8.98
C TRP A 12 -21.76 -7.82 -10.24
N SER A 13 -22.90 -7.73 -10.92
CA SER A 13 -23.06 -8.16 -12.31
C SER A 13 -22.65 -7.06 -13.29
N ALA A 14 -22.54 -7.37 -14.59
CA ALA A 14 -22.31 -6.37 -15.63
C ALA A 14 -23.37 -5.25 -15.62
N GLN A 15 -24.63 -5.61 -15.41
CA GLN A 15 -25.73 -4.65 -15.31
C GLN A 15 -25.58 -3.72 -14.09
N ASP A 16 -25.25 -4.30 -12.92
CA ASP A 16 -25.02 -3.51 -11.70
C ASP A 16 -23.89 -2.48 -11.86
N ILE A 17 -22.86 -2.83 -12.65
CA ILE A 17 -21.72 -1.95 -12.96
C ILE A 17 -22.14 -0.83 -13.90
N VAL A 18 -22.88 -1.14 -14.97
CA VAL A 18 -23.39 -0.13 -15.91
C VAL A 18 -24.27 0.90 -15.20
N GLU A 19 -25.20 0.44 -14.37
CA GLU A 19 -26.10 1.33 -13.61
C GLU A 19 -25.33 2.29 -12.69
N ARG A 20 -24.26 1.81 -12.03
CA ARG A 20 -23.39 2.63 -11.16
C ARG A 20 -22.50 3.58 -11.93
N LEU A 21 -21.94 3.14 -13.06
CA LEU A 21 -21.14 4.03 -13.91
C LEU A 21 -22.01 5.14 -14.50
N ALA A 22 -23.25 4.83 -14.89
CA ALA A 22 -24.20 5.82 -15.39
C ALA A 22 -24.54 6.88 -14.31
N SER A 23 -24.66 6.49 -13.03
CA SER A 23 -24.85 7.48 -11.95
C SER A 23 -23.65 8.41 -11.75
N ASP A 24 -22.45 7.98 -12.15
CA ASP A 24 -21.22 8.78 -12.15
C ASP A 24 -20.98 9.49 -13.50
N GLY A 25 -21.96 9.46 -14.42
CA GLY A 25 -21.90 10.12 -15.74
C GLY A 25 -21.09 9.37 -16.79
N VAL A 26 -20.77 8.10 -16.57
CA VAL A 26 -20.01 7.25 -17.49
C VAL A 26 -20.94 6.23 -18.14
N GLU A 27 -21.20 6.41 -19.44
CA GLU A 27 -22.03 5.47 -20.20
C GLU A 27 -21.19 4.31 -20.76
N VAL A 28 -21.62 3.08 -20.46
CA VAL A 28 -20.98 1.85 -20.95
C VAL A 28 -22.07 0.85 -21.32
N GLU A 29 -21.94 0.21 -22.48
CA GLU A 29 -22.85 -0.87 -22.88
C GLU A 29 -22.64 -2.13 -22.02
N THR A 30 -23.73 -2.83 -21.70
CA THR A 30 -23.68 -4.04 -20.85
C THR A 30 -22.76 -5.13 -21.39
N ASP A 31 -22.71 -5.31 -22.72
CA ASP A 31 -21.83 -6.31 -23.35
C ASP A 31 -20.35 -5.95 -23.18
N VAL A 32 -20.02 -4.65 -23.24
CA VAL A 32 -18.67 -4.16 -22.99
C VAL A 32 -18.28 -4.34 -21.53
N ALA A 33 -19.21 -4.06 -20.60
CA ALA A 33 -18.99 -4.30 -19.18
C ALA A 33 -18.78 -5.79 -18.88
N ASP A 34 -19.60 -6.69 -19.45
CA ASP A 34 -19.45 -8.14 -19.28
C ASP A 34 -18.10 -8.64 -19.81
N ALA A 35 -17.71 -8.22 -21.01
CA ALA A 35 -16.42 -8.59 -21.59
C ALA A 35 -15.24 -8.15 -20.70
N LYS A 36 -15.28 -6.92 -20.15
CA LYS A 36 -14.26 -6.41 -19.23
C LYS A 36 -14.22 -7.17 -17.91
N LEU A 37 -15.38 -7.51 -17.34
CA LEU A 37 -15.46 -8.30 -16.10
C LEU A 37 -14.88 -9.71 -16.30
N ARG A 38 -15.21 -10.37 -17.42
CA ARG A 38 -14.61 -11.66 -17.77
C ARG A 38 -13.09 -11.58 -17.93
N GLN A 39 -12.60 -10.52 -18.56
CA GLN A 39 -11.16 -10.29 -18.72
C GLN A 39 -10.46 -10.08 -17.37
N LEU A 40 -11.05 -9.27 -16.48
CA LEU A 40 -10.52 -9.07 -15.13
C LEU A 40 -10.55 -10.36 -14.31
N ALA A 41 -11.58 -11.20 -14.48
CA ALA A 41 -11.62 -12.53 -13.86
C ALA A 41 -10.54 -13.47 -14.44
N ALA A 42 -10.31 -13.43 -15.76
CA ALA A 42 -9.26 -14.22 -16.41
C ALA A 42 -7.85 -13.83 -15.95
N TRP A 43 -7.62 -12.56 -15.61
CA TRP A 43 -6.38 -12.09 -14.98
C TRP A 43 -6.30 -12.38 -13.49
N GLY A 44 -7.33 -12.98 -12.89
CA GLY A 44 -7.39 -13.29 -11.47
C GLY A 44 -7.69 -12.09 -10.58
N ASN A 45 -8.04 -10.93 -11.14
CA ASN A 45 -8.41 -9.74 -10.36
C ASN A 45 -9.83 -9.85 -9.77
N LEU A 46 -10.70 -10.61 -10.43
CA LEU A 46 -12.05 -10.91 -9.96
C LEU A 46 -12.24 -12.41 -9.77
N LEU A 47 -13.11 -12.76 -8.83
CA LEU A 47 -13.59 -14.12 -8.62
C LEU A 47 -15.08 -14.17 -9.00
N PRO A 48 -15.52 -15.20 -9.75
CA PRO A 48 -16.95 -15.45 -9.90
C PRO A 48 -17.58 -15.66 -8.53
N SER A 49 -18.67 -14.96 -8.22
CA SER A 49 -19.37 -15.14 -6.95
C SER A 49 -20.03 -16.53 -6.93
N PRO A 50 -19.79 -17.35 -5.88
CA PRO A 50 -20.37 -18.69 -5.77
C PRO A 50 -21.81 -18.67 -5.25
N ARG A 51 -22.41 -17.48 -5.04
CA ARG A 51 -23.73 -17.35 -4.42
C ARG A 51 -24.82 -17.90 -5.33
N GLU A 52 -25.17 -19.16 -5.11
CA GLU A 52 -26.39 -19.76 -5.65
C GLU A 52 -27.60 -19.05 -5.03
N VAL A 53 -28.22 -18.16 -5.80
CA VAL A 53 -29.56 -17.68 -5.48
C VAL A 53 -30.50 -18.86 -5.67
N ARG A 54 -31.35 -19.17 -4.67
CA ARG A 54 -32.36 -20.24 -4.79
C ARG A 54 -33.23 -19.98 -6.01
N VAL A 55 -33.02 -20.77 -7.06
CA VAL A 55 -33.79 -20.68 -8.30
C VAL A 55 -34.91 -21.71 -8.27
N THR A 56 -36.13 -21.33 -8.64
CA THR A 56 -37.27 -22.24 -8.72
C THR A 56 -37.43 -22.88 -10.10
N SER A 57 -36.58 -22.53 -11.09
CA SER A 57 -36.58 -23.16 -12.42
C SER A 57 -35.24 -23.05 -13.19
N ILE A 58 -34.98 -24.02 -14.09
CA ILE A 58 -33.79 -24.05 -14.98
C ILE A 58 -33.74 -22.86 -15.95
N ALA A 59 -34.91 -22.37 -16.39
CA ALA A 59 -35.01 -21.20 -17.29
C ALA A 59 -34.62 -19.88 -16.62
N GLU A 60 -34.67 -19.83 -15.28
CA GLU A 60 -34.26 -18.66 -14.49
C GLU A 60 -32.76 -18.74 -14.14
N TYR A 61 -32.22 -19.96 -14.00
CA TYR A 61 -30.77 -20.19 -13.86
C TYR A 61 -29.99 -19.70 -15.09
N HIS A 62 -30.47 -20.02 -16.30
CA HIS A 62 -29.84 -19.57 -17.55
C HIS A 62 -29.97 -18.06 -17.83
N ARG A 63 -30.83 -17.33 -17.10
CA ARG A 63 -31.04 -15.88 -17.26
C ARG A 63 -30.26 -15.03 -16.26
N GLN A 64 -29.58 -15.63 -15.28
CA GLN A 64 -28.83 -14.85 -14.29
C GLN A 64 -27.50 -14.37 -14.85
N ALA A 65 -27.28 -13.06 -14.78
CA ALA A 65 -26.00 -12.45 -15.12
C ALA A 65 -24.93 -12.89 -14.12
N ALA A 66 -23.75 -13.27 -14.63
CA ALA A 66 -22.61 -13.64 -13.80
C ALA A 66 -22.26 -12.48 -12.85
N ARG A 67 -22.11 -12.80 -11.57
CA ARG A 67 -21.67 -11.85 -10.54
C ARG A 67 -20.20 -12.09 -10.21
N TYR A 68 -19.51 -11.01 -9.89
CA TYR A 68 -18.09 -11.01 -9.57
C TYR A 68 -17.84 -10.40 -8.20
N GLN A 69 -16.80 -10.89 -7.54
CA GLN A 69 -16.21 -10.33 -6.33
C GLN A 69 -14.76 -9.95 -6.60
N LEU A 70 -14.23 -9.02 -5.83
CA LEU A 70 -12.82 -8.68 -5.88
C LEU A 70 -11.97 -9.82 -5.29
N SER A 71 -10.90 -10.21 -5.98
CA SER A 71 -9.92 -11.15 -5.44
C SER A 71 -8.90 -10.42 -4.57
N LYS A 72 -8.10 -11.16 -3.78
CA LYS A 72 -6.95 -10.56 -3.05
C LYS A 72 -5.98 -9.85 -4.00
N LEU A 73 -5.71 -10.44 -5.17
CA LEU A 73 -4.86 -9.84 -6.19
C LEU A 73 -5.50 -8.56 -6.76
N GLY A 74 -6.81 -8.60 -7.06
CA GLY A 74 -7.54 -7.43 -7.54
C GLY A 74 -7.54 -6.27 -6.55
N THR A 75 -7.62 -6.55 -5.26
CA THR A 75 -7.47 -5.54 -4.19
C THR A 75 -6.09 -4.90 -4.21
N ALA A 76 -5.02 -5.71 -4.30
CA ALA A 76 -3.65 -5.21 -4.38
C ALA A 76 -3.45 -4.34 -5.63
N VAL A 77 -3.86 -4.84 -6.80
CA VAL A 77 -3.75 -4.11 -8.07
C VAL A 77 -4.53 -2.79 -8.03
N GLN A 78 -5.75 -2.78 -7.48
CA GLN A 78 -6.53 -1.54 -7.38
C GLN A 78 -5.84 -0.51 -6.46
N ARG A 79 -5.27 -0.96 -5.33
CA ARG A 79 -4.50 -0.10 -4.43
C ARG A 79 -3.28 0.49 -5.12
N ASP A 80 -2.54 -0.32 -5.86
CA ASP A 80 -1.33 0.13 -6.56
C ASP A 80 -1.68 1.11 -7.69
N VAL A 81 -2.78 0.88 -8.42
CA VAL A 81 -3.31 1.85 -9.40
C VAL A 81 -3.70 3.16 -8.73
N ASP A 82 -4.37 3.11 -7.58
CA ASP A 82 -4.72 4.32 -6.84
C ASP A 82 -3.48 5.08 -6.35
N ALA A 83 -2.45 4.38 -5.92
CA ALA A 83 -1.17 4.98 -5.54
C ALA A 83 -0.49 5.68 -6.73
N VAL A 84 -0.45 5.04 -7.90
CA VAL A 84 0.09 5.64 -9.14
C VAL A 84 -0.71 6.87 -9.56
N LEU A 85 -2.04 6.81 -9.51
CA LEU A 85 -2.90 7.93 -9.89
C LEU A 85 -2.84 9.09 -8.88
N ALA A 86 -2.53 8.81 -7.62
CA ALA A 86 -2.36 9.81 -6.56
C ALA A 86 -0.94 10.42 -6.54
N ALA A 87 0.03 9.81 -7.23
CA ALA A 87 1.38 10.35 -7.31
C ALA A 87 1.36 11.68 -8.07
N THR A 88 1.61 12.78 -7.35
CA THR A 88 1.81 14.11 -7.93
C THR A 88 3.28 14.30 -8.30
N GLU A 89 3.57 15.05 -9.36
CA GLU A 89 4.94 15.39 -9.81
C GLU A 89 5.67 16.38 -8.86
N GLY A 90 5.18 16.56 -7.64
CA GLY A 90 5.76 17.47 -6.65
C GLY A 90 6.85 16.80 -5.83
N ALA A 91 7.90 17.56 -5.50
CA ALA A 91 8.96 17.12 -4.60
C ALA A 91 8.37 16.64 -3.27
N ARG A 92 8.36 15.32 -3.07
CA ARG A 92 7.98 14.71 -1.79
C ARG A 92 9.08 15.02 -0.80
N GLU A 93 8.74 15.72 0.27
CA GLU A 93 9.63 15.85 1.41
C GLU A 93 9.72 14.46 2.09
N VAL A 94 10.89 13.82 2.02
CA VAL A 94 11.36 12.79 2.94
C VAL A 94 10.97 13.20 4.33
N SER A 95 10.03 12.43 4.89
CA SER A 95 9.52 12.65 6.23
C SER A 95 10.63 12.39 7.23
N ARG A 96 11.33 13.48 7.58
CA ARG A 96 12.49 13.57 8.47
C ARG A 96 12.26 12.92 9.84
N GLU A 97 11.00 12.90 10.25
CA GLU A 97 10.55 12.37 11.53
C GLU A 97 10.40 10.84 11.52
N LEU A 98 10.26 10.21 10.35
CA LEU A 98 9.94 8.78 10.26
C LEU A 98 11.11 7.91 10.72
N LEU A 99 12.36 8.26 10.39
CA LEU A 99 13.49 7.44 10.84
C LEU A 99 13.68 7.52 12.36
N GLY A 100 13.41 8.68 12.95
CA GLY A 100 13.37 8.84 14.41
C GLY A 100 12.19 8.12 15.09
N LEU A 101 11.06 8.00 14.41
CA LEU A 101 9.93 7.16 14.86
C LEU A 101 10.27 5.67 14.77
N VAL A 102 10.88 5.22 13.68
CA VAL A 102 11.37 3.84 13.49
C VAL A 102 12.40 3.48 14.56
N ALA A 103 13.36 4.36 14.83
CA ALA A 103 14.37 4.13 15.87
C ALA A 103 13.72 3.99 17.27
N ARG A 104 12.72 4.83 17.58
CA ARG A 104 11.96 4.73 18.83
C ARG A 104 11.13 3.46 18.91
N GLY A 105 10.37 3.13 17.86
CA GLY A 105 9.55 1.93 17.81
C GLY A 105 10.37 0.64 17.95
N LEU A 106 11.56 0.59 17.35
CA LEU A 106 12.50 -0.51 17.55
C LEU A 106 13.00 -0.60 19.00
N ALA A 107 13.31 0.53 19.63
CA ALA A 107 13.74 0.56 21.02
C ALA A 107 12.60 0.10 21.96
N ASP A 108 11.37 0.57 21.73
CA ASP A 108 10.20 0.19 22.50
C ASP A 108 9.88 -1.30 22.37
N LEU A 109 10.04 -1.88 21.17
CA LEU A 109 9.90 -3.32 20.95
C LEU A 109 11.03 -4.12 21.62
N ALA A 110 12.26 -3.62 21.58
CA ALA A 110 13.38 -4.25 22.28
C ALA A 110 13.17 -4.25 23.80
N ASP A 111 12.65 -3.16 24.36
CA ASP A 111 12.30 -3.04 25.77
C ASP A 111 11.16 -4.00 26.15
N LEU A 112 10.10 -4.06 25.32
CA LEU A 112 8.99 -4.99 25.52
C LEU A 112 9.49 -6.45 25.52
N ALA A 113 10.29 -6.83 24.53
CA ALA A 113 10.80 -8.19 24.38
C ALA A 113 11.77 -8.58 25.51
N ALA A 114 12.55 -7.62 26.03
CA ALA A 114 13.45 -7.85 27.16
C ALA A 114 12.73 -8.12 28.49
N ASN A 115 11.46 -7.71 28.62
CA ASN A 115 10.66 -7.90 29.83
C ASN A 115 10.04 -9.32 29.97
N GLY A 116 10.25 -10.20 28.96
CA GLY A 116 9.81 -11.60 28.97
C GLY A 116 8.38 -11.83 28.49
N SER A 117 8.10 -13.01 27.93
CA SER A 117 6.84 -13.35 27.22
C SER A 117 5.59 -13.29 28.10
N GLU A 118 5.69 -13.64 29.39
CA GLU A 118 4.55 -13.66 30.31
C GLU A 118 3.90 -12.29 30.54
N ARG A 119 4.56 -11.21 30.13
CA ARG A 119 4.11 -9.82 30.30
C ARG A 119 3.76 -9.14 28.98
N ILE A 120 3.86 -9.84 27.86
CA ILE A 120 3.59 -9.28 26.54
C ILE A 120 2.15 -9.64 26.16
N GLU A 121 1.28 -8.65 26.13
CA GLU A 121 -0.07 -8.81 25.58
C GLU A 121 0.02 -8.96 24.06
N PRO A 122 -0.52 -10.05 23.46
CA PRO A 122 -0.40 -10.31 22.01
C PRO A 122 -0.91 -9.16 21.13
N ALA A 123 -2.03 -8.55 21.51
CA ALA A 123 -2.62 -7.43 20.79
C ALA A 123 -1.71 -6.19 20.80
N GLU A 124 -1.06 -5.91 21.93
CA GLU A 124 -0.13 -4.78 22.06
C GLU A 124 1.14 -5.02 21.24
N ALA A 125 1.69 -6.23 21.26
CA ALA A 125 2.83 -6.60 20.43
C ALA A 125 2.49 -6.46 18.94
N ALA A 126 1.33 -6.96 18.50
CA ALA A 126 0.87 -6.87 17.12
C ALA A 126 0.68 -5.41 16.67
N GLU A 127 0.12 -4.56 17.52
CA GLU A 127 -0.06 -3.13 17.24
C GLU A 127 1.29 -2.42 17.06
N ARG A 128 2.24 -2.62 17.99
CA ARG A 128 3.56 -1.98 17.95
C ARG A 128 4.37 -2.45 16.74
N VAL A 129 4.33 -3.75 16.43
CA VAL A 129 4.99 -4.31 15.24
C VAL A 129 4.36 -3.73 13.97
N SER A 130 3.03 -3.74 13.86
CA SER A 130 2.33 -3.19 12.69
C SER A 130 2.66 -1.71 12.48
N THR A 131 2.67 -0.93 13.55
CA THR A 131 3.01 0.50 13.53
C THR A 131 4.44 0.71 13.03
N LEU A 132 5.41 -0.06 13.54
CA LEU A 132 6.80 0.02 13.10
C LEU A 132 6.93 -0.28 11.60
N PHE A 133 6.29 -1.35 11.11
CA PHE A 133 6.35 -1.73 9.70
C PHE A 133 5.67 -0.70 8.78
N LEU A 134 4.58 -0.09 9.22
CA LEU A 134 3.94 1.02 8.49
C LEU A 134 4.87 2.23 8.39
N GLN A 135 5.44 2.68 9.52
CA GLN A 135 6.37 3.81 9.55
C GLN A 135 7.62 3.57 8.71
N PHE A 136 8.19 2.37 8.77
CA PHE A 136 9.33 2.00 7.94
C PHE A 136 8.97 1.92 6.46
N GLY A 137 7.80 1.36 6.13
CA GLY A 137 7.28 1.32 4.77
C GLY A 137 7.11 2.71 4.18
N ASP A 138 6.52 3.64 4.94
CA ASP A 138 6.33 5.03 4.52
C ASP A 138 7.68 5.74 4.31
N PHE A 139 8.66 5.50 5.18
CA PHE A 139 10.02 6.03 5.02
C PHE A 139 10.71 5.50 3.75
N ALA A 140 10.66 4.20 3.52
CA ALA A 140 11.25 3.56 2.35
C ALA A 140 10.58 3.99 1.04
N ALA A 141 9.25 4.14 1.04
CA ALA A 141 8.49 4.67 -0.08
C ALA A 141 8.90 6.12 -0.37
N SER A 142 9.01 6.95 0.67
CA SER A 142 9.43 8.34 0.54
C SER A 142 10.84 8.50 -0.05
N ILE A 143 11.80 7.66 0.37
CA ILE A 143 13.14 7.60 -0.25
C ILE A 143 13.04 7.19 -1.73
N SER A 144 12.24 6.17 -2.03
CA SER A 144 12.08 5.67 -3.40
C SER A 144 11.47 6.74 -4.33
N ASP A 145 10.46 7.46 -3.84
CA ASP A 145 9.83 8.58 -4.54
C ASP A 145 10.83 9.71 -4.78
N PHE A 146 11.68 10.02 -3.80
CA PHE A 146 12.77 10.98 -3.98
C PHE A 146 13.72 10.56 -5.10
N TYR A 147 14.22 9.32 -5.10
CA TYR A 147 15.11 8.85 -6.17
C TYR A 147 14.44 8.84 -7.54
N ALA A 148 13.15 8.52 -7.61
CA ALA A 148 12.37 8.61 -8.84
C ALA A 148 12.27 10.06 -9.34
N TYR A 149 12.01 11.01 -8.44
CA TYR A 149 12.00 12.44 -8.73
C TYR A 149 13.37 12.93 -9.24
N VAL A 150 14.47 12.58 -8.56
CA VAL A 150 15.83 12.91 -9.00
C VAL A 150 16.10 12.34 -10.40
N GLY A 151 15.73 11.08 -10.64
CA GLY A 151 15.87 10.45 -11.96
C GLY A 151 15.09 11.19 -13.05
N ALA A 152 13.84 11.57 -12.75
CA ALA A 152 13.00 12.33 -13.67
C ALA A 152 13.60 13.69 -14.01
N VAL A 153 14.12 14.42 -13.02
CA VAL A 153 14.74 15.73 -13.25
C VAL A 153 16.05 15.61 -14.03
N VAL A 154 16.92 14.65 -13.70
CA VAL A 154 18.17 14.39 -14.45
C VAL A 154 17.89 14.03 -15.92
N SER A 155 16.76 13.37 -16.18
CA SER A 155 16.35 13.01 -17.55
C SER A 155 15.79 14.18 -18.38
N ARG A 156 15.45 15.31 -17.75
CA ARG A 156 15.00 16.52 -18.47
C ARG A 156 16.21 17.26 -19.04
N PHE A 157 16.49 17.00 -20.31
CA PHE A 157 17.61 17.59 -21.07
C PHE A 157 17.44 19.08 -21.46
N ASP A 158 16.41 19.79 -20.97
CA ASP A 158 16.05 21.15 -21.41
C ASP A 158 15.98 22.19 -20.27
N LEU A 159 16.67 21.94 -19.16
CA LEU A 159 16.82 22.96 -18.11
C LEU A 159 17.86 23.99 -18.56
N ASP A 160 17.55 25.29 -18.42
CA ASP A 160 18.56 26.31 -18.62
C ASP A 160 19.67 26.21 -17.55
N SER A 161 20.83 26.83 -17.80
CA SER A 161 21.99 26.70 -16.92
C SER A 161 21.77 27.26 -15.51
N ASP A 162 20.85 28.20 -15.31
CA ASP A 162 20.59 28.83 -14.02
C ASP A 162 19.54 28.02 -13.22
N GLU A 163 18.53 27.47 -13.89
CA GLU A 163 17.54 26.55 -13.32
C GLU A 163 18.19 25.23 -12.88
N PHE A 164 19.08 24.69 -13.71
CA PHE A 164 19.87 23.49 -13.35
C PHE A 164 20.78 23.72 -12.14
N ASN A 165 21.42 24.90 -12.03
CA ASN A 165 22.28 25.24 -10.91
C ASN A 165 21.49 25.45 -9.60
N GLY A 166 20.34 26.11 -9.66
CA GLY A 166 19.43 26.24 -8.51
C GLY A 166 18.90 24.89 -8.03
N PHE A 167 18.50 24.01 -8.97
CA PHE A 167 18.09 22.65 -8.66
C PHE A 167 19.22 21.83 -8.03
N LYS A 168 20.44 21.92 -8.57
CA LYS A 168 21.62 21.23 -8.02
C LYS A 168 21.91 21.67 -6.58
N GLY A 169 21.75 22.96 -6.27
CA GLY A 169 21.87 23.47 -4.90
C GLY A 169 20.85 22.84 -3.96
N LEU A 170 19.57 22.88 -4.34
CA LEU A 170 18.49 22.28 -3.55
C LEU A 170 18.69 20.77 -3.36
N LEU A 171 19.11 20.05 -4.41
CA LEU A 171 19.37 18.62 -4.35
C LEU A 171 20.54 18.29 -3.41
N LEU A 172 21.60 19.10 -3.42
CA LEU A 172 22.75 18.92 -2.52
C LEU A 172 22.36 19.18 -1.06
N ASP A 173 21.71 20.30 -0.78
CA ASP A 173 21.22 20.64 0.57
C ASP A 173 20.30 19.54 1.11
N TYR A 174 19.47 18.99 0.22
CA TYR A 174 18.54 17.93 0.54
C TYR A 174 19.21 16.57 0.77
N LEU A 175 20.16 16.18 -0.08
CA LEU A 175 20.95 14.96 0.11
C LEU A 175 21.77 15.03 1.40
N GLU A 176 22.37 16.18 1.70
CA GLU A 176 23.10 16.39 2.96
C GLU A 176 22.19 16.22 4.16
N THR A 177 20.94 16.71 4.07
CA THR A 177 19.94 16.53 5.12
C THR A 177 19.58 15.06 5.32
N VAL A 178 19.21 14.34 4.25
CA VAL A 178 18.80 12.92 4.34
C VAL A 178 19.95 12.05 4.83
N VAL A 179 21.16 12.25 4.30
CA VAL A 179 22.36 11.52 4.75
C VAL A 179 22.67 11.83 6.21
N GLY A 180 22.52 13.09 6.63
CA GLY A 180 22.68 13.51 8.01
C GLY A 180 21.71 12.81 8.96
N GLU A 181 20.45 12.69 8.58
CA GLU A 181 19.42 11.99 9.37
C GLU A 181 19.67 10.49 9.46
N VAL A 182 20.03 9.85 8.34
CA VAL A 182 20.40 8.44 8.34
C VAL A 182 21.60 8.20 9.27
N ALA A 183 22.63 9.04 9.16
CA ALA A 183 23.80 8.94 10.03
C ALA A 183 23.46 9.18 11.51
N LEU A 184 22.54 10.09 11.80
CA LEU A 184 22.08 10.39 13.16
C LEU A 184 21.37 9.19 13.82
N TYR A 185 20.48 8.52 13.10
CA TYR A 185 19.65 7.47 13.67
C TYR A 185 20.22 6.05 13.54
N THR A 186 21.16 5.83 12.62
CA THR A 186 21.78 4.50 12.41
C THR A 186 22.31 3.88 13.71
N PRO A 187 23.06 4.59 14.57
CA PRO A 187 23.55 4.00 15.83
C PRO A 187 22.42 3.57 16.78
N ALA A 188 21.35 4.36 16.87
CA ALA A 188 20.20 4.03 17.71
C ALA A 188 19.45 2.79 17.19
N VAL A 189 19.26 2.71 15.87
CA VAL A 189 18.67 1.55 15.20
C VAL A 189 19.53 0.30 15.41
N GLU A 190 20.85 0.39 15.25
CA GLU A 190 21.79 -0.72 15.46
C GLU A 190 21.70 -1.26 16.91
N VAL A 191 21.69 -0.38 17.89
CA VAL A 191 21.55 -0.75 19.31
C VAL A 191 20.21 -1.45 19.55
N ALA A 192 19.11 -0.87 19.05
CA ALA A 192 17.77 -1.44 19.23
C ALA A 192 17.66 -2.83 18.57
N LEU A 193 18.14 -2.98 17.34
CA LEU A 193 18.16 -4.26 16.64
C LEU A 193 19.03 -5.29 17.36
N SER A 194 20.21 -4.90 17.85
CA SER A 194 21.09 -5.80 18.60
C SER A 194 20.45 -6.33 19.89
N ARG A 195 19.60 -5.51 20.54
CA ARG A 195 18.82 -5.90 21.72
C ARG A 195 17.60 -6.75 21.37
N LEU A 196 16.93 -6.46 20.25
CA LEU A 196 15.73 -7.15 19.81
C LEU A 196 16.05 -8.53 19.22
N TRP A 197 17.14 -8.66 18.45
CA TRP A 197 17.49 -9.86 17.68
C TRP A 197 17.47 -11.16 18.50
N PRO A 198 18.07 -11.23 19.71
CA PRO A 198 18.03 -12.43 20.53
C PRO A 198 16.62 -12.80 21.03
N ASN A 199 15.73 -11.81 21.14
CA ASN A 199 14.37 -11.97 21.67
C ASN A 199 13.31 -12.12 20.56
N LEU A 200 13.71 -12.02 19.28
CA LEU A 200 12.80 -12.12 18.15
C LEU A 200 11.98 -13.43 18.13
N PRO A 201 12.55 -14.62 18.43
CA PRO A 201 11.75 -15.85 18.47
C PRO A 201 10.63 -15.83 19.50
N LEU A 202 10.87 -15.18 20.65
CA LEU A 202 9.87 -15.02 21.71
C LEU A 202 8.75 -14.09 21.24
N LEU A 203 9.10 -12.95 20.65
CA LEU A 203 8.13 -12.01 20.11
C LEU A 203 7.25 -12.65 19.03
N LEU A 204 7.84 -13.44 18.13
CA LEU A 204 7.10 -14.19 17.10
C LEU A 204 6.16 -15.22 17.72
N GLY A 205 6.61 -15.95 18.75
CA GLY A 205 5.75 -16.91 19.46
C GLY A 205 4.51 -16.27 20.08
N VAL A 206 4.63 -15.04 20.61
CA VAL A 206 3.49 -14.28 21.16
C VAL A 206 2.53 -13.79 20.06
N LEU A 207 3.03 -13.54 18.84
CA LEU A 207 2.21 -13.08 17.72
C LEU A 207 1.46 -14.22 16.99
N ASP A 208 1.91 -15.47 17.18
CA ASP A 208 1.31 -16.66 16.58
C ASP A 208 0.19 -17.28 17.45
N GLU A 209 0.00 -16.80 18.69
CA GLU A 209 -1.08 -17.18 19.62
C GLU A 209 -2.40 -16.42 19.36
#